data_AF-A0A375HCL3-F1
#
_entry.id   AF-A0A375HCL3-F1
#
_cell.length_a   1.000
_cell.length_b   1.000
_cell.length_c   1.000
_cell.angle_alpha   90.00
_cell.angle_beta   90.00
_cell.angle_gamma   90.00
#
_symmetry.space_group_name_H-M   'P 1'
#
loop_
_entity.id
_entity.type
_entity.pdbx_description
1 polymer ?
#
loop_
_entity_poly.entity_id
_entity_poly.type
_entity_poly.pdbx_seq_one_letter_code
_entity_poly.pdbx_strand_id
1 'polypeptide(L)'
;MAQILSFPGLKGAFAIGLTWQHEEVQPSKSAVRASAMALGRHFRWGIVHQSAEGAVQSGFCEPMAGVKVSAVKPLAAIVAGQHQQPWMGLFHLQDSLYWYVAVRQGHAIISGGDRVGTIEELDTIRARHRALGDWTEVEGTLRDLAAMARASKGVSAMHDVLTGPWRSTAYALAAVSAVGAIAGGGWYWYDMQQEAEREAQRARHRAIAAAQRLNEAARPRTLPWVEEASPSAFLQACRRAWDGQLLAESGWTMAAWRCKPATATTLHIETSWKREGGVAANAPGSLSADGNQANATAVARAAFLPSPSEIAAVGEAQRAIWTYAQARGMALQVTMPPALLPSDGKTPVDPWLVMTADINFGTPPWLGMGAGLDNVAGLRLTEVSYEAATQTWKGVGKLYAQRNGIAAPLPRLNTKESHDDRDTFAPVGRCRSQGGPRRDRRYAIGAIGQVRHADAAAPARGAGAAYPLPPHARGQLRQGRMHVEPACAGRGCSAAPTRSGNGPLRGRPRPRPWAHQ
;
A
#
# COMPACT_ATOMS: atom_id res chain seq x y z
N MET A 1 75.92 -2.07 14.15
CA MET A 1 74.48 -2.33 13.92
C MET A 1 74.29 -2.82 12.48
N ALA A 2 73.14 -3.39 12.14
CA ALA A 2 72.85 -3.74 10.76
C ALA A 2 72.64 -2.48 9.90
N GLN A 3 73.01 -2.53 8.61
CA GLN A 3 72.86 -1.42 7.67
C GLN A 3 72.35 -1.91 6.31
N ILE A 4 71.83 -0.98 5.50
CA ILE A 4 71.39 -1.25 4.12
C ILE A 4 72.42 -0.72 3.13
N LEU A 5 72.93 -1.60 2.27
CA LEU A 5 73.60 -1.25 1.03
C LEU A 5 72.63 -1.30 -0.16
N SER A 6 72.89 -0.43 -1.14
CA SER A 6 72.26 -0.45 -2.45
C SER A 6 73.35 -0.32 -3.51
N PHE A 7 73.36 -1.21 -4.50
CA PHE A 7 74.40 -1.21 -5.54
C PHE A 7 73.88 -0.60 -6.85
N PRO A 8 74.62 0.30 -7.51
CA PRO A 8 74.24 0.82 -8.83
C PRO A 8 73.98 -0.30 -9.84
N GLY A 9 72.81 -0.24 -10.50
CA GLY A 9 72.38 -1.24 -11.49
C GLY A 9 71.86 -2.57 -10.92
N LEU A 10 71.73 -2.73 -9.60
CA LEU A 10 71.04 -3.84 -8.97
C LEU A 10 69.71 -3.37 -8.35
N LYS A 11 68.63 -4.15 -8.55
CA LYS A 11 67.33 -3.88 -7.92
C LYS A 11 67.23 -4.59 -6.57
N GLY A 12 66.99 -3.83 -5.51
CA GLY A 12 66.77 -4.34 -4.15
C GLY A 12 67.72 -3.74 -3.13
N ALA A 13 67.40 -3.94 -1.85
CA ALA A 13 68.21 -3.52 -0.72
C ALA A 13 68.97 -4.73 -0.15
N PHE A 14 70.22 -4.53 0.26
CA PHE A 14 71.09 -5.58 0.78
C PHE A 14 71.45 -5.27 2.24
N ALA A 15 71.07 -6.15 3.16
CA ALA A 15 71.36 -6.00 4.57
C ALA A 15 72.74 -6.59 4.91
N ILE A 16 73.55 -5.81 5.61
CA ILE A 16 74.84 -6.20 6.20
C ILE A 16 74.78 -6.04 7.72
N GLY A 17 75.64 -6.75 8.45
CA GLY A 17 75.73 -6.68 9.91
C GLY A 17 74.66 -7.47 10.67
N LEU A 18 74.18 -8.59 10.11
CA LEU A 18 73.20 -9.46 10.77
C LEU A 18 73.84 -10.29 11.88
N THR A 19 73.03 -10.65 12.88
CA THR A 19 73.39 -11.69 13.85
C THR A 19 73.01 -13.06 13.28
N TRP A 20 74.02 -13.89 13.01
CA TRP A 20 73.86 -15.24 12.48
C TRP A 20 73.92 -16.30 13.59
N GLN A 21 73.01 -17.27 13.51
CA GLN A 21 72.96 -18.46 14.36
C GLN A 21 72.99 -19.70 13.46
N HIS A 22 73.77 -20.71 13.83
CA HIS A 22 73.76 -22.01 13.16
C HIS A 22 72.58 -22.84 13.64
N GLU A 23 71.94 -23.56 12.73
CA GLU A 23 70.76 -24.40 13.00
C GLU A 23 71.07 -25.81 12.48
N GLU A 24 70.86 -26.85 13.31
CA GLU A 24 71.11 -28.24 12.90
C GLU A 24 70.13 -28.73 11.83
N VAL A 25 68.90 -28.19 11.85
CA VAL A 25 67.79 -28.54 10.94
C VAL A 25 66.99 -27.26 10.66
N GLN A 26 66.34 -27.17 9.49
CA GLN A 26 65.43 -26.08 9.12
C GLN A 26 64.43 -25.73 10.25
N PRO A 27 64.60 -24.59 10.97
CA PRO A 27 63.77 -24.25 12.12
C PRO A 27 62.33 -23.91 11.72
N SER A 28 61.39 -24.26 12.60
CA SER A 28 59.98 -23.91 12.45
C SER A 28 59.74 -22.41 12.67
N LYS A 29 58.61 -21.88 12.16
CA LYS A 29 58.27 -20.45 12.33
C LYS A 29 58.19 -20.01 13.80
N SER A 30 57.82 -20.92 14.72
CA SER A 30 57.82 -20.64 16.16
C SER A 30 59.23 -20.65 16.76
N ALA A 31 60.12 -21.54 16.31
CA ALA A 31 61.52 -21.55 16.71
C ALA A 31 62.25 -20.28 16.26
N VAL A 32 62.14 -19.89 14.97
CA VAL A 32 62.72 -18.65 14.44
C VAL A 32 62.22 -17.42 15.23
N ARG A 33 60.93 -17.38 15.57
CA ARG A 33 60.34 -16.33 16.41
C ARG A 33 60.93 -16.34 17.84
N ALA A 34 61.16 -17.51 18.43
CA ALA A 34 61.75 -17.65 19.75
C ALA A 34 63.21 -17.15 19.77
N SER A 35 64.02 -17.56 18.80
CA SER A 35 65.41 -17.09 18.64
C SER A 35 65.49 -15.57 18.45
N ALA A 36 64.61 -15.00 17.63
CA ALA A 36 64.48 -13.54 17.49
C ALA A 36 64.11 -12.84 18.82
N MET A 37 63.15 -13.38 19.57
CA MET A 37 62.79 -12.84 20.89
C MET A 37 63.90 -12.98 21.93
N ALA A 38 64.74 -14.02 21.84
CA ALA A 38 65.90 -14.23 22.71
C ALA A 38 67.03 -13.22 22.44
N LEU A 39 67.20 -12.78 21.19
CA LEU A 39 68.08 -11.65 20.84
C LEU A 39 67.49 -10.31 21.31
N GLY A 40 66.16 -10.18 21.29
CA GLY A 40 65.43 -9.05 21.86
C GLY A 40 64.27 -8.60 20.97
N ARG A 41 63.27 -7.93 21.56
CA ARG A 41 62.03 -7.51 20.83
C ARG A 41 62.28 -6.56 19.63
N HIS A 42 63.46 -5.96 19.53
CA HIS A 42 63.89 -5.12 18.41
C HIS A 42 64.37 -5.96 17.21
N PHE A 43 64.88 -7.19 17.40
CA PHE A 43 65.21 -8.12 16.32
C PHE A 43 63.93 -8.70 15.70
N ARG A 44 63.35 -7.97 14.74
CA ARG A 44 62.09 -8.35 14.07
C ARG A 44 62.28 -8.86 12.66
N TRP A 45 63.37 -8.50 12.00
CA TRP A 45 63.63 -8.94 10.63
C TRP A 45 64.50 -10.18 10.69
N GLY A 46 64.00 -11.27 10.10
CA GLY A 46 64.66 -12.56 10.12
C GLY A 46 64.65 -13.21 8.74
N ILE A 47 65.60 -14.12 8.56
CA ILE A 47 65.65 -15.04 7.43
C ILE A 47 66.24 -16.36 7.90
N VAL A 48 65.74 -17.46 7.35
CA VAL A 48 66.43 -18.76 7.41
C VAL A 48 67.05 -18.99 6.04
N HIS A 49 68.34 -19.26 6.02
CA HIS A 49 69.12 -19.53 4.82
C HIS A 49 69.70 -20.94 4.91
N GLN A 50 69.63 -21.68 3.81
CA GLN A 50 70.40 -22.90 3.62
C GLN A 50 71.43 -22.65 2.53
N SER A 51 72.69 -22.94 2.82
CA SER A 51 73.81 -22.78 1.90
C SER A 51 73.82 -23.84 0.80
N ALA A 52 74.67 -23.66 -0.23
CA ALA A 52 74.84 -24.63 -1.31
C ALA A 52 75.40 -25.99 -0.84
N GLU A 53 76.12 -26.02 0.28
CA GLU A 53 76.65 -27.24 0.92
C GLU A 53 75.74 -27.76 2.04
N GLY A 54 74.54 -27.20 2.19
CA GLY A 54 73.48 -27.73 3.06
C GLY A 54 73.44 -27.17 4.48
N ALA A 55 74.39 -26.32 4.90
CA ALA A 55 74.39 -25.71 6.22
C ALA A 55 73.20 -24.75 6.38
N VAL A 56 72.42 -24.93 7.45
CA VAL A 56 71.25 -24.10 7.76
C VAL A 56 71.62 -23.04 8.81
N GLN A 57 71.14 -21.82 8.60
CA GLN A 57 71.37 -20.70 9.51
C GLN A 57 70.17 -19.76 9.60
N SER A 58 69.96 -19.20 10.78
CA SER A 58 69.04 -18.08 11.01
C SER A 58 69.82 -16.77 11.13
N GLY A 59 69.48 -15.79 10.28
CA GLY A 59 70.04 -14.45 10.30
C GLY A 59 69.01 -13.42 10.77
N PHE A 60 69.38 -12.58 11.75
CA PHE A 60 68.47 -11.61 12.37
C PHE A 60 69.03 -10.18 12.38
N CYS A 61 68.14 -9.19 12.21
CA CYS A 61 68.44 -7.78 12.45
C CYS A 61 67.21 -6.99 12.93
N GLU A 62 67.48 -5.74 13.34
CA GLU A 62 66.45 -4.75 13.63
C GLU A 62 65.80 -4.20 12.34
N PRO A 63 64.53 -3.78 12.37
CA PRO A 63 63.91 -3.06 11.26
C PRO A 63 64.68 -1.80 10.89
N MET A 64 65.11 -1.71 9.63
CA MET A 64 65.83 -0.56 9.10
C MET A 64 64.83 0.43 8.48
N ALA A 65 64.98 1.72 8.81
CA ALA A 65 64.03 2.76 8.42
C ALA A 65 63.92 2.92 6.89
N GLY A 66 62.72 3.28 6.41
CA GLY A 66 62.48 3.61 5.00
C GLY A 66 62.36 2.43 4.03
N VAL A 67 62.61 1.18 4.45
CA VAL A 67 62.60 0.02 3.54
C VAL A 67 61.62 -1.07 4.00
N LYS A 68 60.95 -1.71 3.02
CA LYS A 68 60.05 -2.85 3.28
C LYS A 68 60.87 -4.13 3.43
N VAL A 69 60.64 -4.89 4.51
CA VAL A 69 61.39 -6.13 4.82
C VAL A 69 61.46 -7.12 3.65
N SER A 70 60.37 -7.28 2.89
CA SER A 70 60.29 -8.17 1.72
C SER A 70 61.08 -7.71 0.49
N ALA A 71 61.68 -6.52 0.51
CA ALA A 71 62.58 -6.00 -0.52
C ALA A 71 64.07 -6.08 -0.11
N VAL A 72 64.37 -6.59 1.09
CA VAL A 72 65.71 -6.67 1.67
C VAL A 72 66.23 -8.10 1.61
N LYS A 73 67.49 -8.29 1.21
CA LYS A 73 68.18 -9.59 1.22
C LYS A 73 69.45 -9.53 2.06
N PRO A 74 69.84 -10.58 2.79
CA PRO A 74 71.11 -10.62 3.52
C PRO A 74 72.30 -10.72 2.56
N LEU A 75 73.24 -9.77 2.61
CA LEU A 75 74.42 -9.79 1.74
C LEU A 75 75.40 -10.91 2.10
N ALA A 76 75.57 -11.22 3.39
CA ALA A 76 76.49 -12.26 3.84
C ALA A 76 76.16 -13.63 3.22
N ALA A 77 74.90 -14.06 3.27
CA ALA A 77 74.42 -15.28 2.61
C ALA A 77 74.47 -15.23 1.07
N ILE A 78 74.41 -14.03 0.47
CA ILE A 78 74.58 -13.86 -0.98
C ILE A 78 76.03 -14.10 -1.40
N VAL A 79 77.01 -13.61 -0.64
CA VAL A 79 78.44 -13.72 -1.00
C VAL A 79 79.13 -14.96 -0.43
N ALA A 80 78.55 -15.65 0.56
CA ALA A 80 79.22 -16.74 1.28
C ALA A 80 79.81 -17.84 0.35
N GLY A 81 79.11 -18.14 -0.74
CA GLY A 81 79.51 -19.11 -1.78
C GLY A 81 80.47 -18.61 -2.87
N GLN A 82 81.01 -17.39 -2.78
CA GLN A 82 81.81 -16.79 -3.87
C GLN A 82 83.32 -17.13 -3.82
N HIS A 83 83.83 -17.53 -2.65
CA HIS A 83 85.23 -17.92 -2.44
C HIS A 83 85.33 -19.30 -1.78
N GLN A 84 86.45 -20.00 -1.98
CA GLN A 84 86.71 -21.27 -1.32
C GLN A 84 86.80 -21.07 0.21
N GLN A 85 86.10 -21.91 0.96
CA GLN A 85 86.13 -21.89 2.42
C GLN A 85 87.38 -22.59 2.98
N PRO A 86 87.87 -22.23 4.19
CA PRO A 86 87.45 -21.08 5.00
C PRO A 86 88.01 -19.76 4.43
N TRP A 87 87.17 -18.71 4.38
CA TRP A 87 87.59 -17.39 3.93
C TRP A 87 87.03 -16.27 4.80
N MET A 88 87.74 -15.15 4.85
CA MET A 88 87.26 -13.91 5.45
C MET A 88 87.48 -12.73 4.50
N GLY A 89 86.46 -11.88 4.39
CA GLY A 89 86.42 -10.73 3.52
C GLY A 89 86.43 -9.42 4.31
N LEU A 90 87.23 -8.45 3.87
CA LEU A 90 87.19 -7.08 4.35
C LEU A 90 86.94 -6.13 3.17
N PHE A 91 85.78 -5.49 3.15
CA PHE A 91 85.33 -4.68 2.02
C PHE A 91 85.14 -3.23 2.42
N HIS A 92 85.80 -2.32 1.70
CA HIS A 92 85.60 -0.89 1.87
C HIS A 92 84.24 -0.47 1.31
N LEU A 93 83.44 0.22 2.15
CA LEU A 93 82.10 0.69 1.77
C LEU A 93 82.12 2.17 1.35
N GLN A 94 82.49 3.03 2.28
CA GLN A 94 82.59 4.49 2.12
C GLN A 94 83.40 5.07 3.29
N ASP A 95 84.16 6.14 3.07
CA ASP A 95 84.90 6.87 4.10
C ASP A 95 85.79 5.94 4.96
N SER A 96 85.61 5.89 6.28
CA SER A 96 86.30 4.96 7.19
C SER A 96 85.50 3.69 7.51
N LEU A 97 84.38 3.44 6.81
CA LEU A 97 83.46 2.34 7.07
C LEU A 97 83.77 1.12 6.19
N TYR A 98 83.92 -0.02 6.85
CA TYR A 98 84.19 -1.31 6.22
C TYR A 98 83.12 -2.34 6.59
N TRP A 99 82.94 -3.33 5.72
CA TRP A 99 82.18 -4.55 5.99
C TRP A 99 83.12 -5.74 6.10
N TYR A 100 83.01 -6.46 7.21
CA TYR A 100 83.71 -7.71 7.46
C TYR A 100 82.75 -8.90 7.38
N VAL A 101 83.14 -9.92 6.63
CA VAL A 101 82.43 -11.19 6.51
C VAL A 101 83.38 -12.36 6.77
N ALA A 102 82.94 -13.41 7.45
CA ALA A 102 83.75 -14.61 7.70
C ALA A 102 82.93 -15.88 7.56
N VAL A 103 83.44 -16.82 6.75
CA VAL A 103 82.68 -17.95 6.21
C VAL A 103 83.47 -19.24 6.31
N ARG A 104 82.87 -20.28 6.89
CA ARG A 104 83.51 -21.57 7.19
C ARG A 104 82.48 -22.69 7.26
N GLN A 105 82.92 -23.94 7.03
CA GLN A 105 82.13 -25.17 7.20
C GLN A 105 80.73 -25.14 6.56
N GLY A 106 80.63 -25.59 5.31
CA GLY A 106 79.35 -25.58 4.60
C GLY A 106 78.98 -24.21 4.04
N HIS A 107 79.94 -23.32 3.79
CA HIS A 107 79.71 -21.89 3.52
C HIS A 107 78.84 -21.17 4.57
N ALA A 108 78.92 -21.57 5.84
CA ALA A 108 78.19 -20.92 6.92
C ALA A 108 78.90 -19.63 7.39
N ILE A 109 78.13 -18.57 7.64
CA ILE A 109 78.62 -17.33 8.25
C ILE A 109 78.86 -17.59 9.74
N ILE A 110 80.09 -17.42 10.22
CA ILE A 110 80.39 -17.69 11.64
C ILE A 110 79.80 -16.63 12.58
N SER A 111 79.67 -16.94 13.88
CA SER A 111 79.20 -15.98 14.88
C SER A 111 80.11 -14.74 14.91
N GLY A 112 79.54 -13.56 14.72
CA GLY A 112 80.30 -12.32 14.57
C GLY A 112 80.99 -12.14 13.21
N GLY A 113 80.81 -13.05 12.26
CA GLY A 113 81.33 -13.01 10.89
C GLY A 113 80.46 -12.22 9.90
N ASP A 114 79.67 -11.26 10.36
CA ASP A 114 78.94 -10.29 9.54
C ASP A 114 78.85 -8.98 10.33
N ARG A 115 79.77 -8.04 10.07
CA ARG A 115 79.99 -6.84 10.90
C ARG A 115 80.32 -5.63 10.05
N VAL A 116 79.83 -4.47 10.49
CA VAL A 116 80.08 -3.16 9.88
C VAL A 116 80.68 -2.26 10.95
N GLY A 117 81.79 -1.61 10.67
CA GLY A 117 82.56 -0.83 11.64
C GLY A 117 83.77 -0.14 11.02
N THR A 118 84.61 0.47 11.86
CA THR A 118 85.91 1.01 11.44
C THR A 118 86.97 -0.09 11.30
N ILE A 119 88.11 0.21 10.68
CA ILE A 119 89.18 -0.77 10.51
C ILE A 119 89.69 -1.31 11.86
N GLU A 120 89.82 -0.45 12.88
CA GLU A 120 90.30 -0.80 14.21
C GLU A 120 89.34 -1.73 14.97
N GLU A 121 88.03 -1.49 14.83
CA GLU A 121 86.98 -2.36 15.39
C GLU A 121 86.99 -3.74 14.73
N LEU A 122 87.13 -3.77 13.40
CA LEU A 122 87.06 -5.00 12.62
C LEU A 122 88.34 -5.83 12.73
N ASP A 123 89.53 -5.22 12.86
CA ASP A 123 90.78 -5.95 13.10
C ASP A 123 90.75 -6.71 14.44
N THR A 124 90.09 -6.15 15.46
CA THR A 124 89.86 -6.84 16.75
C THR A 124 88.94 -8.06 16.61
N ILE A 125 88.06 -8.08 15.60
CA ILE A 125 87.23 -9.25 15.26
C ILE A 125 88.03 -10.23 14.39
N ARG A 126 88.73 -9.73 13.37
CA ARG A 126 89.61 -10.46 12.44
C ARG A 126 90.67 -11.27 13.21
N ALA A 127 91.33 -10.67 14.19
CA ALA A 127 92.32 -11.32 15.05
C ALA A 127 91.73 -12.50 15.85
N ARG A 128 90.52 -12.35 16.41
CA ARG A 128 89.83 -13.43 17.13
C ARG A 128 89.42 -14.58 16.20
N HIS A 129 89.05 -14.30 14.95
CA HIS A 129 88.72 -15.34 13.99
C HIS A 129 89.96 -16.04 13.41
N ARG A 130 91.08 -15.34 13.20
CA ARG A 130 92.38 -15.93 12.85
C ARG A 130 92.83 -16.99 13.86
N ALA A 131 92.51 -16.84 15.16
CA ALA A 131 92.79 -17.85 16.17
C ALA A 131 92.04 -19.20 15.97
N LEU A 132 91.05 -19.26 15.07
CA LEU A 132 90.31 -20.49 14.74
C LEU A 132 91.00 -21.37 13.68
N GLY A 133 92.16 -20.97 13.15
CA GLY A 133 92.94 -21.70 12.14
C GLY A 133 93.21 -20.88 10.88
N ASP A 134 93.60 -21.53 9.79
CA ASP A 134 93.94 -20.86 8.53
C ASP A 134 92.70 -20.31 7.82
N TRP A 135 92.88 -19.19 7.11
CA TRP A 135 91.84 -18.50 6.35
C TRP A 135 92.39 -17.93 5.05
N THR A 136 91.60 -18.01 3.98
CA THR A 136 91.84 -17.20 2.78
C THR A 136 91.34 -15.78 3.04
N GLU A 137 92.23 -14.79 3.02
CA GLU A 137 91.86 -13.39 3.22
C GLU A 137 91.56 -12.73 1.87
N VAL A 138 90.40 -12.06 1.78
CA VAL A 138 89.93 -11.35 0.60
C VAL A 138 89.71 -9.90 0.97
N GLU A 139 90.27 -8.97 0.21
CA GLU A 139 90.05 -7.53 0.38
C GLU A 139 89.49 -6.93 -0.90
N GLY A 140 88.60 -5.94 -0.78
CA GLY A 140 87.92 -5.37 -1.94
C GLY A 140 87.07 -4.15 -1.64
N THR A 141 86.26 -3.75 -2.61
CA THR A 141 85.46 -2.51 -2.59
C THR A 141 83.96 -2.78 -2.77
N LEU A 142 83.15 -1.73 -2.58
CA LEU A 142 81.72 -1.73 -2.92
C LEU A 142 81.41 -2.19 -4.37
N ARG A 143 82.34 -1.97 -5.32
CA ARG A 143 82.19 -2.43 -6.71
C ARG A 143 82.32 -3.95 -6.83
N ASP A 144 83.20 -4.55 -6.04
CA ASP A 144 83.44 -6.00 -6.03
C ASP A 144 82.29 -6.72 -5.33
N LEU A 145 81.76 -6.14 -4.24
CA LEU A 145 80.49 -6.54 -3.63
C LEU A 145 79.33 -6.52 -4.64
N ALA A 146 79.22 -5.49 -5.47
CA ALA A 146 78.20 -5.42 -6.52
C ALA A 146 78.41 -6.49 -7.61
N ALA A 147 79.65 -6.92 -7.88
CA ALA A 147 79.92 -8.02 -8.82
C ALA A 147 79.51 -9.37 -8.23
N MET A 148 79.92 -9.67 -6.99
CA MET A 148 79.51 -10.87 -6.26
C MET A 148 77.99 -10.97 -6.08
N ALA A 149 77.32 -9.87 -5.75
CA ALA A 149 75.86 -9.83 -5.61
C ALA A 149 75.12 -10.06 -6.94
N ARG A 150 75.73 -9.75 -8.10
CA ARG A 150 75.19 -10.10 -9.43
C ARG A 150 75.42 -11.57 -9.80
N ALA A 151 76.55 -12.15 -9.39
CA ALA A 151 76.92 -13.53 -9.71
C ALA A 151 76.17 -14.59 -8.86
N SER A 152 75.67 -14.19 -7.68
CA SER A 152 75.04 -15.09 -6.72
C SER A 152 73.62 -15.55 -7.11
N LYS A 153 73.29 -16.80 -6.77
CA LYS A 153 71.97 -17.40 -7.04
C LYS A 153 71.03 -17.24 -5.84
N GLY A 154 69.96 -16.46 -6.05
CA GLY A 154 68.65 -16.79 -5.48
C GLY A 154 68.45 -16.81 -3.96
N VAL A 155 69.13 -15.97 -3.17
CA VAL A 155 68.78 -15.83 -1.73
C VAL A 155 67.41 -15.13 -1.57
N SER A 156 66.58 -15.69 -0.69
CA SER A 156 65.26 -15.17 -0.31
C SER A 156 65.33 -13.78 0.33
N ALA A 157 64.22 -13.04 0.28
CA ALA A 157 64.08 -11.81 1.04
C ALA A 157 63.84 -12.10 2.53
N MET A 158 64.18 -11.12 3.38
CA MET A 158 63.86 -11.14 4.80
C MET A 158 62.35 -11.04 5.03
N HIS A 159 61.90 -11.45 6.22
CA HIS A 159 60.51 -11.29 6.64
C HIS A 159 60.42 -10.84 8.11
N ASP A 160 59.28 -10.26 8.49
CA ASP A 160 59.01 -9.92 9.89
C ASP A 160 58.56 -11.19 10.64
N VAL A 161 59.42 -11.68 11.53
CA VAL A 161 59.20 -12.94 12.26
C VAL A 161 58.26 -12.78 13.46
N LEU A 162 57.91 -11.55 13.84
CA LEU A 162 57.04 -11.27 14.99
C LEU A 162 55.58 -10.95 14.59
N THR A 163 55.30 -10.55 13.34
CA THR A 163 53.91 -10.40 12.83
C THR A 163 53.22 -11.76 12.62
N GLY A 164 52.30 -12.12 13.52
CA GLY A 164 51.48 -13.33 13.42
C GLY A 164 50.18 -13.13 12.62
N PRO A 165 49.68 -14.17 11.90
CA PRO A 165 48.52 -14.06 11.01
C PRO A 165 47.16 -13.92 11.70
N TRP A 166 47.09 -14.04 13.03
CA TRP A 166 45.84 -14.04 13.81
C TRP A 166 45.00 -12.76 13.67
N ARG A 167 45.63 -11.58 13.54
CA ARG A 167 44.90 -10.30 13.64
C ARG A 167 44.01 -10.00 12.44
N SER A 168 44.33 -10.47 11.23
CA SER A 168 43.52 -10.17 10.03
C SER A 168 42.27 -11.05 9.93
N THR A 169 42.33 -12.32 10.32
CA THR A 169 41.19 -13.24 10.28
C THR A 169 40.10 -12.91 11.30
N ALA A 170 40.47 -12.42 12.48
CA ALA A 170 39.50 -12.06 13.53
C ALA A 170 38.55 -10.91 13.12
N TYR A 171 39.06 -9.86 12.46
CA TYR A 171 38.23 -8.72 12.04
C TYR A 171 37.28 -9.06 10.90
N ALA A 172 37.69 -9.90 9.95
CA ALA A 172 36.85 -10.30 8.82
C ALA A 172 35.60 -11.08 9.29
N LEU A 173 35.75 -12.00 10.25
CA LEU A 173 34.65 -12.83 10.73
C LEU A 173 33.60 -12.00 11.50
N ALA A 174 34.03 -11.01 12.27
CA ALA A 174 33.15 -10.12 13.03
C ALA A 174 32.34 -9.15 12.14
N ALA A 175 32.89 -8.73 10.99
CA ALA A 175 32.19 -7.87 10.05
C ALA A 175 31.01 -8.59 9.37
N VAL A 176 31.20 -9.87 8.98
CA VAL A 176 30.18 -10.65 8.28
C VAL A 176 28.98 -10.96 9.19
N SER A 177 29.20 -11.30 10.45
CA SER A 177 28.10 -11.58 11.39
C SER A 177 27.27 -10.33 11.72
N ALA A 178 27.90 -9.16 11.85
CA ALA A 178 27.20 -7.90 12.06
C ALA A 178 26.27 -7.53 10.89
N VAL A 179 26.74 -7.70 9.64
CA VAL A 179 25.90 -7.45 8.44
C VAL A 179 24.73 -8.43 8.36
N GLY A 180 24.96 -9.71 8.68
CA GLY A 180 23.89 -10.72 8.71
C GLY A 180 22.79 -10.40 9.73
N ALA A 181 23.17 -9.94 10.94
CA ALA A 181 22.22 -9.56 11.98
C ALA A 181 21.37 -8.33 11.59
N ILE A 182 21.99 -7.32 10.96
CA ILE A 182 21.29 -6.11 10.50
C ILE A 182 20.31 -6.46 9.36
N ALA A 183 20.73 -7.27 8.39
CA ALA A 183 19.88 -7.71 7.29
C ALA A 183 18.69 -8.56 7.77
N GLY A 184 18.92 -9.50 8.69
CA GLY A 184 17.87 -10.34 9.27
C GLY A 184 16.88 -9.54 10.12
N GLY A 185 17.36 -8.63 10.97
CA GLY A 185 16.50 -7.75 11.77
C GLY A 185 15.68 -6.78 10.91
N GLY A 186 16.28 -6.24 9.84
CA GLY A 186 15.59 -5.38 8.88
C GLY A 186 14.47 -6.10 8.13
N TRP A 187 14.70 -7.34 7.69
CA TRP A 187 13.65 -8.17 7.07
C TRP A 187 12.52 -8.45 8.07
N TYR A 188 12.84 -8.97 9.25
CA TYR A 188 11.84 -9.33 10.25
C TYR A 188 10.93 -8.15 10.63
N TRP A 189 11.52 -6.96 10.81
CA TRP A 189 10.75 -5.75 11.09
C TRP A 189 9.87 -5.31 9.91
N TYR A 190 10.38 -5.41 8.67
CA TYR A 190 9.62 -5.07 7.46
C TYR A 190 8.40 -6.00 7.24
N ASP A 191 8.55 -7.30 7.51
CA ASP A 191 7.44 -8.26 7.36
C ASP A 191 6.35 -8.04 8.42
N MET A 192 6.74 -7.77 9.67
CA MET A 192 5.79 -7.40 10.75
C MET A 192 5.01 -6.12 10.41
N GLN A 193 5.69 -5.10 9.87
CA GLN A 193 5.07 -3.85 9.44
C GLN A 193 4.03 -4.08 8.32
N GLN A 194 4.38 -4.94 7.36
CA GLN A 194 3.50 -5.38 6.27
C GLN A 194 2.24 -6.10 6.77
N GLU A 195 2.35 -6.97 7.78
CA GLU A 195 1.18 -7.63 8.37
C GLU A 195 0.23 -6.65 9.05
N ALA A 196 0.76 -5.72 9.85
CA ALA A 196 -0.02 -4.68 10.50
C ALA A 196 -0.77 -3.79 9.49
N GLU A 197 -0.15 -3.45 8.35
CA GLU A 197 -0.81 -2.71 7.27
C GLU A 197 -1.94 -3.52 6.60
N ARG A 198 -1.73 -4.82 6.32
CA ARG A 198 -2.76 -5.71 5.77
C ARG A 198 -3.96 -5.82 6.71
N GLU A 199 -3.73 -5.91 8.01
CA GLU A 199 -4.80 -5.94 9.02
C GLU A 199 -5.54 -4.60 9.11
N ALA A 200 -4.82 -3.47 9.11
CA ALA A 200 -5.43 -2.15 9.09
C ALA A 200 -6.29 -1.91 7.84
N GLN A 201 -5.86 -2.38 6.66
CA GLN A 201 -6.66 -2.34 5.43
C GLN A 201 -7.93 -3.20 5.55
N ARG A 202 -7.82 -4.45 6.04
CA ARG A 202 -8.98 -5.32 6.28
C ARG A 202 -9.97 -4.71 7.28
N ALA A 203 -9.47 -4.07 8.35
CA ALA A 203 -10.30 -3.36 9.32
C ALA A 203 -11.02 -2.17 8.70
N ARG A 204 -10.33 -1.35 7.88
CA ARG A 204 -10.95 -0.24 7.13
C ARG A 204 -12.05 -0.72 6.18
N HIS A 205 -11.82 -1.79 5.42
CA HIS A 205 -12.86 -2.36 4.54
C HIS A 205 -14.08 -2.86 5.32
N ARG A 206 -13.88 -3.52 6.47
CA ARG A 206 -14.97 -3.95 7.36
C ARG A 206 -15.74 -2.75 7.94
N ALA A 207 -15.04 -1.69 8.35
CA ALA A 207 -15.65 -0.47 8.88
C ALA A 207 -16.48 0.27 7.81
N ILE A 208 -15.98 0.38 6.58
CA ILE A 208 -16.71 0.98 5.44
C ILE A 208 -17.96 0.15 5.12
N ALA A 209 -17.83 -1.18 5.04
CA ALA A 209 -18.98 -2.06 4.76
C ALA A 209 -20.04 -2.02 5.89
N ALA A 210 -19.62 -1.93 7.16
CA ALA A 210 -20.51 -1.74 8.29
C ALA A 210 -21.22 -0.37 8.26
N ALA A 211 -20.48 0.71 7.97
CA ALA A 211 -21.04 2.05 7.81
C ALA A 211 -22.02 2.14 6.63
N GLN A 212 -21.74 1.47 5.52
CA GLN A 212 -22.67 1.36 4.38
C GLN A 212 -23.98 0.67 4.79
N ARG A 213 -23.91 -0.49 5.47
CA ARG A 213 -25.11 -1.19 5.97
C ARG A 213 -25.92 -0.34 6.94
N LEU A 214 -25.26 0.39 7.85
CA LEU A 214 -25.94 1.30 8.77
C LEU A 214 -26.58 2.48 8.03
N ASN A 215 -25.90 3.08 7.05
CA ASN A 215 -26.45 4.15 6.23
C ASN A 215 -27.63 3.67 5.36
N GLU A 216 -27.60 2.46 4.81
CA GLU A 216 -28.70 1.86 4.06
C GLU A 216 -29.92 1.55 4.95
N ALA A 217 -29.68 1.12 6.20
CA ALA A 217 -30.72 0.92 7.19
C ALA A 217 -31.30 2.25 7.73
N ALA A 218 -30.46 3.29 7.83
CA ALA A 218 -30.83 4.61 8.37
C ALA A 218 -31.34 5.60 7.31
N ARG A 219 -31.28 5.27 6.00
CA ARG A 219 -31.86 6.10 4.94
C ARG A 219 -33.37 6.26 5.20
N PRO A 220 -33.88 7.48 5.45
CA PRO A 220 -35.31 7.69 5.61
C PRO A 220 -36.00 7.33 4.30
N ARG A 221 -36.79 6.26 4.31
CA ARG A 221 -37.56 5.81 3.15
C ARG A 221 -38.77 6.74 3.00
N THR A 222 -38.63 7.75 2.14
CA THR A 222 -39.76 8.57 1.71
C THR A 222 -40.84 7.66 1.12
N LEU A 223 -42.06 7.74 1.64
CA LEU A 223 -43.18 6.91 1.20
C LEU A 223 -43.87 7.65 0.04
N PRO A 224 -43.69 7.25 -1.23
CA PRO A 224 -44.09 8.08 -2.37
C PRO A 224 -45.60 8.38 -2.40
N TRP A 225 -46.43 7.46 -1.91
CA TRP A 225 -47.89 7.67 -1.83
C TRP A 225 -48.33 8.67 -0.74
N VAL A 226 -47.46 9.07 0.20
CA VAL A 226 -47.79 10.11 1.19
C VAL A 226 -47.69 11.51 0.57
N GLU A 227 -46.75 11.68 -0.38
CA GLU A 227 -46.52 12.91 -1.15
C GLU A 227 -47.49 13.05 -2.34
N GLU A 228 -48.05 11.93 -2.83
CA GLU A 228 -49.09 11.92 -3.86
C GLU A 228 -50.51 12.22 -3.30
N ALA A 229 -51.32 12.93 -4.08
CA ALA A 229 -52.66 13.36 -3.74
C ALA A 229 -53.65 12.19 -3.51
N SER A 230 -54.59 12.35 -2.58
CA SER A 230 -55.70 11.39 -2.46
C SER A 230 -56.55 11.39 -3.74
N PRO A 231 -57.12 10.25 -4.15
CA PRO A 231 -57.99 10.16 -5.32
C PRO A 231 -59.09 11.22 -5.35
N SER A 232 -59.78 11.49 -4.23
CA SER A 232 -60.82 12.52 -4.18
C SER A 232 -60.28 13.94 -4.35
N ALA A 233 -59.15 14.28 -3.72
CA ALA A 233 -58.53 15.60 -3.82
C ALA A 233 -58.03 15.87 -5.25
N PHE A 234 -57.44 14.85 -5.90
CA PHE A 234 -57.06 14.91 -7.31
C PHE A 234 -58.28 15.14 -8.21
N LEU A 235 -59.35 14.35 -8.05
CA LEU A 235 -60.58 14.48 -8.83
C LEU A 235 -61.26 15.85 -8.67
N GLN A 236 -61.31 16.38 -7.45
CA GLN A 236 -61.86 17.71 -7.18
C GLN A 236 -60.97 18.83 -7.73
N ALA A 237 -59.65 18.65 -7.78
CA ALA A 237 -58.75 19.60 -8.40
C ALA A 237 -58.87 19.59 -9.93
N CYS A 238 -58.95 18.42 -10.57
CA CYS A 238 -59.23 18.30 -12.00
C CYS A 238 -60.60 18.89 -12.37
N ARG A 239 -61.67 18.61 -11.60
CA ARG A 239 -62.99 19.23 -11.78
C ARG A 239 -62.88 20.76 -11.79
N ARG A 240 -62.26 21.36 -10.77
CA ARG A 240 -62.10 22.83 -10.66
C ARG A 240 -61.27 23.42 -11.80
N ALA A 241 -60.29 22.68 -12.31
CA ALA A 241 -59.48 23.10 -13.45
C ALA A 241 -60.24 23.04 -14.81
N TRP A 242 -61.30 22.22 -14.89
CA TRP A 242 -62.20 22.10 -16.03
C TRP A 242 -63.47 22.97 -15.95
N ASP A 243 -63.83 23.49 -14.77
CA ASP A 243 -65.09 24.20 -14.45
C ASP A 243 -65.32 25.55 -15.18
N GLY A 244 -64.45 25.89 -16.14
CA GLY A 244 -64.57 27.05 -17.03
C GLY A 244 -63.83 26.88 -18.36
N GLN A 245 -63.49 25.65 -18.75
CA GLN A 245 -62.83 25.38 -20.03
C GLN A 245 -63.82 25.52 -21.19
N LEU A 246 -63.37 26.13 -22.29
CA LEU A 246 -64.17 26.23 -23.51
C LEU A 246 -64.34 24.85 -24.14
N LEU A 247 -65.57 24.54 -24.57
CA LEU A 247 -65.90 23.31 -25.31
C LEU A 247 -65.70 23.48 -26.82
N ALA A 248 -65.72 24.72 -27.30
CA ALA A 248 -65.46 25.10 -28.68
C ALA A 248 -64.86 26.52 -28.73
N GLU A 249 -63.95 26.75 -29.67
CA GLU A 249 -63.29 28.03 -29.89
C GLU A 249 -62.97 28.20 -31.39
N SER A 250 -63.40 29.29 -32.02
CA SER A 250 -63.00 29.66 -33.39
C SER A 250 -63.15 28.56 -34.47
N GLY A 251 -64.17 27.70 -34.35
CA GLY A 251 -64.41 26.56 -35.27
C GLY A 251 -63.58 25.31 -34.96
N TRP A 252 -62.97 25.26 -33.78
CA TRP A 252 -62.38 24.07 -33.17
C TRP A 252 -63.29 23.59 -32.05
N THR A 253 -63.49 22.28 -31.93
CA THR A 253 -64.26 21.65 -30.84
C THR A 253 -63.33 20.80 -29.98
N MET A 254 -63.62 20.71 -28.69
CA MET A 254 -62.85 19.88 -27.78
C MET A 254 -63.11 18.41 -28.09
N ALA A 255 -62.02 17.68 -28.38
CA ALA A 255 -62.04 16.25 -28.66
C ALA A 255 -61.73 15.43 -27.41
N ALA A 256 -60.74 15.86 -26.60
CA ALA A 256 -60.41 15.19 -25.35
C ALA A 256 -59.87 16.16 -24.30
N TRP A 257 -60.04 15.79 -23.03
CA TRP A 257 -59.39 16.41 -21.89
C TRP A 257 -58.54 15.38 -21.14
N ARG A 258 -57.38 15.78 -20.62
CA ARG A 258 -56.57 14.99 -19.69
C ARG A 258 -56.06 15.87 -18.56
N CYS A 259 -56.19 15.40 -17.33
CA CYS A 259 -55.68 16.02 -16.12
C CYS A 259 -54.62 15.10 -15.51
N LYS A 260 -53.40 15.60 -15.32
CA LYS A 260 -52.24 14.88 -14.76
C LYS A 260 -51.60 15.67 -13.63
N PRO A 261 -51.06 15.05 -12.58
CA PRO A 261 -50.25 15.74 -11.59
C PRO A 261 -48.91 16.15 -12.21
N ALA A 262 -48.54 17.41 -12.02
CA ALA A 262 -47.23 17.96 -12.43
C ALA A 262 -46.27 18.02 -11.25
N THR A 263 -46.78 18.44 -10.09
CA THR A 263 -46.10 18.42 -8.79
C THR A 263 -47.13 18.16 -7.68
N ALA A 264 -46.69 18.10 -6.41
CA ALA A 264 -47.57 18.07 -5.24
C ALA A 264 -48.48 19.32 -5.09
N THR A 265 -48.32 20.36 -5.91
CA THR A 265 -49.16 21.58 -5.88
C THR A 265 -49.63 22.07 -7.26
N THR A 266 -49.40 21.31 -8.34
CA THR A 266 -49.79 21.71 -9.70
C THR A 266 -50.27 20.53 -10.55
N LEU A 267 -51.20 20.85 -11.46
CA LEU A 267 -51.78 19.95 -12.45
C LEU A 267 -51.44 20.43 -13.86
N HIS A 268 -51.14 19.50 -14.76
CA HIS A 268 -51.20 19.73 -16.20
C HIS A 268 -52.61 19.39 -16.71
N ILE A 269 -53.21 20.34 -17.41
CA ILE A 269 -54.48 20.18 -18.12
C ILE A 269 -54.17 20.20 -19.61
N GLU A 270 -54.25 19.04 -20.24
CA GLU A 270 -54.12 18.87 -21.69
C GLU A 270 -55.52 18.87 -22.31
N THR A 271 -55.73 19.71 -23.32
CA THR A 271 -56.96 19.74 -24.12
C THR A 271 -56.58 19.48 -25.57
N SER A 272 -57.12 18.38 -26.12
CA SER A 272 -57.03 18.07 -27.54
C SER A 272 -58.27 18.60 -28.25
N TRP A 273 -58.05 19.25 -29.38
CA TRP A 273 -59.05 19.91 -30.21
C TRP A 273 -59.12 19.26 -31.58
N LYS A 274 -60.32 19.19 -32.14
CA LYS A 274 -60.58 18.76 -33.51
C LYS A 274 -61.15 19.94 -34.30
N ARG A 275 -60.75 20.04 -35.56
CA ARG A 275 -61.25 21.05 -36.49
C ARG A 275 -62.67 20.73 -36.94
N GLU A 276 -63.61 21.64 -36.70
CA GLU A 276 -65.02 21.58 -37.15
C GLU A 276 -65.42 22.92 -37.79
N GLY A 277 -64.85 23.18 -38.98
CA GLY A 277 -65.07 24.42 -39.74
C GLY A 277 -64.08 25.56 -39.46
N GLY A 278 -63.27 25.47 -38.40
CA GLY A 278 -62.22 26.44 -38.09
C GLY A 278 -61.08 26.50 -39.11
N VAL A 279 -60.14 27.43 -38.89
CA VAL A 279 -58.92 27.58 -39.69
C VAL A 279 -57.67 27.31 -38.85
N ALA A 280 -56.60 26.83 -39.49
CA ALA A 280 -55.32 26.51 -38.86
C ALA A 280 -54.68 27.69 -38.10
N ALA A 281 -54.89 28.93 -38.58
CA ALA A 281 -54.38 30.14 -37.94
C ALA A 281 -55.01 30.43 -36.56
N ASN A 282 -56.20 29.89 -36.29
CA ASN A 282 -56.95 30.09 -35.05
C ASN A 282 -56.98 28.81 -34.18
N ALA A 283 -56.02 27.91 -34.38
CA ALA A 283 -55.95 26.64 -33.66
C ALA A 283 -55.48 26.83 -32.21
N PRO A 284 -56.19 26.30 -31.20
CA PRO A 284 -55.75 26.44 -29.82
C PRO A 284 -54.47 25.62 -29.52
N GLY A 285 -53.39 26.30 -29.16
CA GLY A 285 -52.12 25.65 -28.78
C GLY A 285 -51.27 25.22 -29.97
N SER A 286 -50.77 23.99 -29.95
CA SER A 286 -49.92 23.44 -31.01
C SER A 286 -50.73 22.64 -32.03
N LEU A 287 -50.67 23.07 -33.30
CA LEU A 287 -51.35 22.43 -34.43
C LEU A 287 -50.64 21.13 -34.87
N SER A 288 -51.40 20.11 -35.25
CA SER A 288 -50.89 18.88 -35.87
C SER A 288 -50.43 19.10 -37.32
N ALA A 289 -49.56 18.22 -37.83
CA ALA A 289 -49.02 18.33 -39.18
C ALA A 289 -50.07 18.21 -40.31
N ASP A 290 -51.22 17.59 -40.04
CA ASP A 290 -52.35 17.49 -40.96
C ASP A 290 -53.32 18.69 -40.88
N GLY A 291 -53.12 19.60 -39.92
CA GLY A 291 -53.92 20.81 -39.74
C GLY A 291 -55.34 20.59 -39.21
N ASN A 292 -55.70 19.37 -38.77
CA ASN A 292 -57.07 19.04 -38.32
C ASN A 292 -57.19 18.79 -36.81
N GLN A 293 -56.07 18.75 -36.08
CA GLN A 293 -56.03 18.61 -34.63
C GLN A 293 -55.14 19.69 -34.01
N ALA A 294 -55.40 20.04 -32.75
CA ALA A 294 -54.52 20.92 -31.99
C ALA A 294 -54.47 20.50 -30.52
N ASN A 295 -53.36 20.77 -29.83
CA ASN A 295 -53.20 20.45 -28.42
C ASN A 295 -52.79 21.69 -27.62
N ALA A 296 -53.61 22.06 -26.64
CA ALA A 296 -53.31 23.11 -25.68
C ALA A 296 -52.98 22.50 -24.32
N THR A 297 -51.99 23.06 -23.62
CA THR A 297 -51.63 22.65 -22.26
C THR A 297 -51.65 23.85 -21.32
N ALA A 298 -52.46 23.76 -20.27
CA ALA A 298 -52.51 24.73 -19.18
C ALA A 298 -51.95 24.13 -17.88
N VAL A 299 -51.55 25.00 -16.94
CA VAL A 299 -51.15 24.60 -15.59
C VAL A 299 -52.16 25.15 -14.59
N ALA A 300 -52.82 24.27 -13.85
CA ALA A 300 -53.71 24.63 -12.76
C ALA A 300 -53.01 24.43 -11.41
N ARG A 301 -53.27 25.34 -10.46
CA ARG A 301 -52.79 25.17 -9.07
C ARG A 301 -53.72 24.21 -8.33
N ALA A 302 -53.12 23.32 -7.55
CA ALA A 302 -53.82 22.43 -6.63
C ALA A 302 -53.16 22.53 -5.25
N ALA A 303 -53.93 22.30 -4.19
CA ALA A 303 -53.39 22.13 -2.85
C ALA A 303 -53.81 20.73 -2.39
N PHE A 304 -52.85 19.80 -2.39
CA PHE A 304 -53.07 18.45 -1.91
C PHE A 304 -52.66 18.36 -0.45
N LEU A 305 -53.52 17.77 0.38
CA LEU A 305 -53.16 17.39 1.74
C LEU A 305 -52.37 16.06 1.69
N PRO A 306 -51.41 15.83 2.61
CA PRO A 306 -50.71 14.56 2.70
C PRO A 306 -51.70 13.41 2.86
N SER A 307 -51.54 12.37 2.04
CA SER A 307 -52.45 11.21 2.06
C SER A 307 -52.06 10.22 3.18
N PRO A 308 -53.00 9.38 3.67
CA PRO A 308 -52.69 8.34 4.65
C PRO A 308 -51.52 7.45 4.21
N SER A 309 -50.64 7.13 5.16
CA SER A 309 -49.43 6.33 4.95
C SER A 309 -49.68 4.83 4.89
N GLU A 310 -50.85 4.36 5.33
CA GLU A 310 -51.20 2.95 5.35
C GLU A 310 -51.46 2.40 3.94
N ILE A 311 -50.88 1.23 3.67
CA ILE A 311 -51.07 0.44 2.45
C ILE A 311 -51.36 -1.00 2.86
N ALA A 312 -52.33 -1.64 2.19
CA ALA A 312 -52.72 -3.02 2.48
C ALA A 312 -51.77 -4.04 1.83
N ALA A 313 -51.89 -5.32 2.19
CA ALA A 313 -51.16 -6.39 1.49
C ALA A 313 -51.64 -6.52 0.02
N VAL A 314 -50.80 -7.07 -0.88
CA VAL A 314 -51.11 -7.16 -2.34
C VAL A 314 -52.53 -7.65 -2.61
N GLY A 315 -52.90 -8.79 -2.03
CA GLY A 315 -54.22 -9.42 -2.23
C GLY A 315 -55.37 -8.72 -1.50
N GLU A 316 -55.10 -7.82 -0.55
CA GLU A 316 -56.11 -6.97 0.09
C GLU A 316 -56.35 -5.71 -0.73
N ALA A 317 -55.29 -5.03 -1.16
CA ALA A 317 -55.36 -3.86 -2.04
C ALA A 317 -56.09 -4.21 -3.36
N GLN A 318 -55.74 -5.35 -3.96
CA GLN A 318 -56.43 -5.90 -5.14
C GLN A 318 -57.92 -6.17 -4.90
N ARG A 319 -58.27 -6.87 -3.80
CA ARG A 319 -59.68 -7.12 -3.46
C ARG A 319 -60.43 -5.80 -3.23
N ALA A 320 -59.84 -4.86 -2.50
CA ALA A 320 -60.46 -3.56 -2.21
C ALA A 320 -60.79 -2.78 -3.49
N ILE A 321 -59.86 -2.69 -4.45
CA ILE A 321 -60.11 -1.96 -5.71
C ILE A 321 -61.11 -2.69 -6.63
N TRP A 322 -61.09 -4.03 -6.70
CA TRP A 322 -62.09 -4.79 -7.44
C TRP A 322 -63.48 -4.67 -6.80
N THR A 323 -63.60 -4.79 -5.47
CA THR A 323 -64.86 -4.56 -4.74
C THR A 323 -65.38 -3.14 -4.99
N TYR A 324 -64.51 -2.14 -4.98
CA TYR A 324 -64.88 -0.75 -5.28
C TYR A 324 -65.50 -0.58 -6.67
N ALA A 325 -64.86 -1.16 -7.69
CA ALA A 325 -65.30 -1.10 -9.08
C ALA A 325 -66.59 -1.89 -9.31
N GLN A 326 -66.66 -3.13 -8.81
CA GLN A 326 -67.83 -4.01 -8.94
C GLN A 326 -69.07 -3.40 -8.26
N ALA A 327 -68.93 -2.81 -7.07
CA ALA A 327 -70.03 -2.14 -6.35
C ALA A 327 -70.59 -0.91 -7.08
N ARG A 328 -69.93 -0.42 -8.14
CA ARG A 328 -70.34 0.74 -8.97
C ARG A 328 -70.55 0.37 -10.45
N GLY A 329 -70.43 -0.91 -10.82
CA GLY A 329 -70.55 -1.36 -12.21
C GLY A 329 -69.45 -0.84 -13.15
N MET A 330 -68.28 -0.45 -12.62
CA MET A 330 -67.19 0.09 -13.43
C MET A 330 -66.29 -1.02 -13.97
N ALA A 331 -65.82 -0.87 -15.21
CA ALA A 331 -64.76 -1.73 -15.73
C ALA A 331 -63.40 -1.29 -15.17
N LEU A 332 -62.65 -2.25 -14.64
CA LEU A 332 -61.35 -2.05 -14.00
C LEU A 332 -60.36 -3.11 -14.51
N GLN A 333 -59.21 -2.66 -15.00
CA GLN A 333 -58.05 -3.51 -15.25
C GLN A 333 -56.95 -3.18 -14.24
N VAL A 334 -56.39 -4.21 -13.59
CA VAL A 334 -55.26 -4.07 -12.67
C VAL A 334 -54.07 -4.83 -13.25
N THR A 335 -52.99 -4.12 -13.55
CA THR A 335 -51.78 -4.68 -14.17
C THR A 335 -50.67 -4.79 -13.12
N MET A 336 -50.15 -6.01 -12.94
CA MET A 336 -49.02 -6.27 -12.04
C MET A 336 -47.70 -5.77 -12.64
N PRO A 337 -46.77 -5.26 -11.82
CA PRO A 337 -45.40 -4.99 -12.27
C PRO A 337 -44.69 -6.32 -12.63
N PRO A 338 -43.69 -6.29 -13.53
CA PRO A 338 -42.92 -7.48 -13.86
C PRO A 338 -42.25 -8.08 -12.62
N ALA A 339 -42.13 -9.40 -12.59
CA ALA A 339 -41.42 -10.10 -11.52
C ALA A 339 -39.97 -9.61 -11.44
N LEU A 340 -39.48 -9.36 -10.23
CA LEU A 340 -38.06 -9.03 -10.05
C LEU A 340 -37.21 -10.22 -10.44
N LEU A 341 -36.12 -9.96 -11.17
CA LEU A 341 -35.07 -10.93 -11.40
C LEU A 341 -34.48 -11.42 -10.06
N PRO A 342 -33.95 -12.66 -9.98
CA PRO A 342 -33.31 -13.16 -8.77
C PRO A 342 -32.23 -12.17 -8.32
N SER A 343 -32.34 -11.70 -7.07
CA SER A 343 -31.51 -10.60 -6.58
C SER A 343 -30.05 -11.01 -6.43
N ASP A 344 -29.14 -10.18 -6.95
CA ASP A 344 -27.69 -10.25 -6.73
C ASP A 344 -27.27 -10.06 -5.24
N GLY A 345 -28.24 -9.92 -4.33
CA GLY A 345 -28.04 -9.63 -2.90
C GLY A 345 -27.59 -8.19 -2.60
N LYS A 346 -27.51 -7.33 -3.63
CA LYS A 346 -26.92 -5.97 -3.56
C LYS A 346 -27.89 -4.83 -3.82
N THR A 347 -29.01 -5.08 -4.48
CA THR A 347 -30.04 -4.08 -4.76
C THR A 347 -31.10 -4.11 -3.65
N PRO A 348 -31.27 -3.02 -2.87
CA PRO A 348 -32.37 -2.92 -1.92
C PRO A 348 -33.71 -3.05 -2.66
N VAL A 349 -34.49 -4.06 -2.30
CA VAL A 349 -35.85 -4.25 -2.82
C VAL A 349 -36.81 -3.45 -1.95
N ASP A 350 -37.65 -2.62 -2.59
CA ASP A 350 -38.69 -1.88 -1.89
C ASP A 350 -39.70 -2.85 -1.22
N PRO A 351 -40.14 -2.56 0.02
CA PRO A 351 -41.09 -3.41 0.75
C PRO A 351 -42.52 -3.26 0.21
N TRP A 352 -42.77 -2.28 -0.66
CA TRP A 352 -44.01 -2.13 -1.41
C TRP A 352 -43.82 -2.60 -2.87
N LEU A 353 -44.94 -2.80 -3.56
CA LEU A 353 -44.99 -2.89 -5.01
C LEU A 353 -46.03 -1.88 -5.55
N VAL A 354 -45.91 -1.55 -6.83
CA VAL A 354 -46.80 -0.62 -7.51
C VAL A 354 -47.51 -1.36 -8.64
N MET A 355 -48.83 -1.49 -8.54
CA MET A 355 -49.69 -1.96 -9.64
C MET A 355 -50.25 -0.76 -10.40
N THR A 356 -50.56 -0.92 -11.68
CA THR A 356 -51.33 0.07 -12.44
C THR A 356 -52.81 -0.31 -12.40
N ALA A 357 -53.69 0.67 -12.19
CA ALA A 357 -55.14 0.51 -12.17
C ALA A 357 -55.77 1.41 -13.23
N ASP A 358 -56.34 0.79 -14.26
CA ASP A 358 -57.03 1.46 -15.37
C ASP A 358 -58.54 1.34 -15.14
N ILE A 359 -59.18 2.47 -14.85
CA ILE A 359 -60.58 2.60 -14.42
C ILE A 359 -61.39 3.24 -15.55
N ASN A 360 -62.48 2.61 -15.99
CA ASN A 360 -63.49 3.25 -16.82
C ASN A 360 -64.67 3.69 -15.92
N PHE A 361 -64.77 5.00 -15.66
CA PHE A 361 -65.84 5.57 -14.85
C PHE A 361 -67.17 5.64 -15.59
N GLY A 362 -67.15 5.65 -16.93
CA GLY A 362 -68.32 5.83 -17.80
C GLY A 362 -68.99 7.21 -17.74
N THR A 363 -68.96 7.86 -16.58
CA THR A 363 -69.57 9.16 -16.28
C THR A 363 -68.56 10.05 -15.51
N PRO A 364 -68.78 11.38 -15.42
CA PRO A 364 -67.85 12.27 -14.72
C PRO A 364 -67.61 11.82 -13.26
N PRO A 365 -66.36 11.52 -12.85
CA PRO A 365 -66.08 10.83 -11.59
C PRO A 365 -66.51 11.59 -10.33
N TRP A 366 -66.63 12.92 -10.39
CA TRP A 366 -67.14 13.73 -9.27
C TRP A 366 -68.67 13.65 -9.07
N LEU A 367 -69.42 12.98 -9.96
CA LEU A 367 -70.87 12.74 -9.80
C LEU A 367 -71.19 11.47 -9.00
N GLY A 368 -70.21 10.92 -8.29
CA GLY A 368 -70.36 9.76 -7.38
C GLY A 368 -69.49 8.57 -7.73
N MET A 369 -69.11 8.40 -9.00
CA MET A 369 -68.29 7.25 -9.44
C MET A 369 -66.87 7.22 -8.86
N GLY A 370 -66.32 8.37 -8.45
CA GLY A 370 -65.06 8.48 -7.71
C GLY A 370 -65.24 8.64 -6.19
N ALA A 371 -66.47 8.69 -5.68
CA ALA A 371 -66.72 8.82 -4.24
C ALA A 371 -66.31 7.54 -3.51
N GLY A 372 -65.49 7.66 -2.47
CA GLY A 372 -64.95 6.53 -1.70
C GLY A 372 -63.73 5.84 -2.32
N LEU A 373 -63.12 6.37 -3.40
CA LEU A 373 -61.83 5.87 -3.89
C LEU A 373 -60.72 5.95 -2.83
N ASP A 374 -60.80 6.94 -1.93
CA ASP A 374 -59.84 7.11 -0.82
C ASP A 374 -59.85 5.93 0.17
N ASN A 375 -60.93 5.14 0.21
CA ASN A 375 -61.02 3.94 1.04
C ASN A 375 -60.17 2.78 0.50
N VAL A 376 -59.69 2.87 -0.75
CA VAL A 376 -58.73 1.93 -1.31
C VAL A 376 -57.32 2.35 -0.88
N ALA A 377 -56.86 1.79 0.24
CA ALA A 377 -55.54 2.06 0.80
C ALA A 377 -54.43 1.91 -0.27
N GLY A 378 -53.59 2.94 -0.40
CA GLY A 378 -52.52 3.00 -1.40
C GLY A 378 -52.93 3.36 -2.83
N LEU A 379 -54.20 3.64 -3.14
CA LEU A 379 -54.59 4.11 -4.48
C LEU A 379 -54.26 5.60 -4.67
N ARG A 380 -53.60 5.95 -5.78
CA ARG A 380 -53.29 7.32 -6.21
C ARG A 380 -53.59 7.47 -7.69
N LEU A 381 -54.35 8.48 -8.08
CA LEU A 381 -54.67 8.74 -9.49
C LEU A 381 -53.56 9.56 -10.14
N THR A 382 -53.11 9.13 -11.31
CA THR A 382 -52.06 9.77 -12.12
C THR A 382 -52.58 10.40 -13.39
N GLU A 383 -53.74 9.97 -13.88
CA GLU A 383 -54.46 10.65 -14.95
C GLU A 383 -55.97 10.50 -14.76
N VAL A 384 -56.73 11.54 -15.06
CA VAL A 384 -58.16 11.44 -15.37
C VAL A 384 -58.36 12.07 -16.74
N SER A 385 -59.10 11.38 -17.61
CA SER A 385 -59.31 11.83 -18.99
C SER A 385 -60.75 11.62 -19.46
N TYR A 386 -61.16 12.47 -20.40
CA TYR A 386 -62.44 12.43 -21.09
C TYR A 386 -62.20 12.41 -22.60
N GLU A 387 -62.92 11.54 -23.30
CA GLU A 387 -62.87 11.40 -24.75
C GLU A 387 -64.24 11.71 -25.34
N ALA A 388 -64.40 12.84 -26.01
CA ALA A 388 -65.70 13.34 -26.48
C ALA A 388 -66.30 12.44 -27.58
N ALA A 389 -65.46 11.81 -28.41
CA ALA A 389 -65.91 10.93 -29.49
C ALA A 389 -66.60 9.66 -28.98
N THR A 390 -66.24 9.18 -27.79
CA THR A 390 -66.87 8.01 -27.14
C THR A 390 -67.71 8.38 -25.92
N GLN A 391 -67.69 9.65 -25.52
CA GLN A 391 -68.26 10.19 -24.28
C GLN A 391 -67.77 9.46 -23.01
N THR A 392 -66.61 8.80 -23.05
CA THR A 392 -66.09 7.99 -21.93
C THR A 392 -65.18 8.78 -21.00
N TRP A 393 -65.34 8.54 -19.69
CA TRP A 393 -64.45 9.01 -18.64
C TRP A 393 -63.54 7.87 -18.18
N LYS A 394 -62.23 8.12 -18.19
CA LYS A 394 -61.19 7.16 -17.78
C LYS A 394 -60.33 7.74 -16.65
N GLY A 395 -59.80 6.85 -15.83
CA GLY A 395 -58.79 7.17 -14.82
C GLY A 395 -57.66 6.15 -14.88
N VAL A 396 -56.43 6.62 -14.77
CA VAL A 396 -55.25 5.78 -14.58
C VAL A 396 -54.68 6.10 -13.21
N GLY A 397 -54.35 5.07 -12.44
CA GLY A 397 -53.75 5.22 -11.11
C GLY A 397 -52.69 4.19 -10.79
N LYS A 398 -51.90 4.51 -9.76
CA LYS A 398 -51.00 3.59 -9.09
C LYS A 398 -51.70 3.03 -7.86
N LEU A 399 -51.61 1.72 -7.66
CA LEU A 399 -52.03 1.06 -6.43
C LEU A 399 -50.79 0.52 -5.71
N TYR A 400 -50.41 1.21 -4.64
CA TYR A 400 -49.30 0.84 -3.77
C TYR A 400 -49.77 -0.21 -2.76
N ALA A 401 -49.05 -1.33 -2.66
CA ALA A 401 -49.38 -2.42 -1.74
C ALA A 401 -48.13 -3.04 -1.11
N GLN A 402 -48.24 -3.56 0.12
CA GLN A 402 -47.13 -4.24 0.79
C GLN A 402 -46.82 -5.56 0.07
N ARG A 403 -45.53 -5.81 -0.20
CA ARG A 403 -45.05 -7.08 -0.74
C ARG A 403 -45.14 -8.15 0.35
N ASN A 404 -45.99 -9.16 0.15
CA ASN A 404 -46.17 -10.27 1.09
C ASN A 404 -44.82 -10.86 1.54
N GLY A 405 -44.57 -10.89 2.85
CA GLY A 405 -43.41 -11.56 3.44
C GLY A 405 -42.47 -10.67 4.28
N ILE A 406 -42.58 -9.35 4.23
CA ILE A 406 -41.86 -8.45 5.15
C ILE A 406 -42.84 -7.48 5.79
N ALA A 407 -43.37 -7.86 6.96
CA ALA A 407 -43.93 -6.90 7.90
C ALA A 407 -42.78 -6.03 8.41
N ALA A 408 -42.42 -4.98 7.66
CA ALA A 408 -41.54 -3.95 8.16
C ALA A 408 -42.25 -3.31 9.37
N PRO A 409 -41.67 -3.31 10.58
CA PRO A 409 -42.26 -2.55 11.67
C PRO A 409 -42.30 -1.10 11.20
N LEU A 410 -43.51 -0.53 11.10
CA LEU A 410 -43.68 0.88 10.83
C LEU A 410 -42.80 1.63 11.84
N PRO A 411 -41.93 2.56 11.42
CA PRO A 411 -41.23 3.40 12.37
C PRO A 411 -42.32 4.12 13.15
N ARG A 412 -42.39 3.85 14.47
CA ARG A 412 -43.25 4.64 15.35
C ARG A 412 -42.83 6.08 15.13
N LEU A 413 -43.70 6.87 14.51
CA LEU A 413 -43.59 8.32 14.55
C LEU A 413 -43.51 8.65 16.04
N ASN A 414 -42.36 9.16 16.47
CA ASN A 414 -42.16 9.59 17.85
C ASN A 414 -43.05 10.82 18.06
N THR A 415 -44.32 10.58 18.34
CA THR A 415 -45.12 11.48 19.19
C THR A 415 -44.29 11.68 20.44
N LYS A 416 -43.71 12.88 20.56
CA LYS A 416 -43.22 13.39 21.83
C LYS A 416 -44.42 13.49 22.75
N GLU A 417 -44.72 12.39 23.43
CA GLU A 417 -45.63 12.36 24.54
C GLU A 417 -44.98 13.23 25.61
N SER A 418 -45.55 14.42 25.81
CA SER A 418 -45.06 15.38 26.79
C SER A 418 -45.26 14.76 28.17
N HIS A 419 -44.16 14.41 28.81
CA HIS A 419 -44.13 14.04 30.21
C HIS A 419 -44.49 15.30 31.00
N ASP A 420 -45.76 15.41 31.40
CA ASP A 420 -46.27 16.46 32.26
C ASP A 420 -46.56 15.85 33.64
N ASP A 421 -46.11 16.54 34.69
CA ASP A 421 -46.13 16.06 36.06
C ASP A 421 -47.56 15.95 36.59
N ARG A 422 -47.88 14.84 37.29
CA ARG A 422 -48.86 14.85 38.38
C ARG A 422 -48.75 13.66 39.33
N ASP A 423 -48.15 13.98 40.47
CA ASP A 423 -48.53 13.56 41.82
C ASP A 423 -49.41 12.31 42.04
N THR A 424 -48.84 11.41 42.85
CA THR A 424 -49.41 10.97 44.14
C THR A 424 -50.85 10.43 44.16
N PHE A 425 -51.00 9.11 44.34
CA PHE A 425 -51.67 8.52 45.52
C PHE A 425 -51.51 6.98 45.55
N ALA A 426 -51.18 6.43 46.73
CA ALA A 426 -51.36 5.00 47.04
C ALA A 426 -52.77 4.77 47.61
N PRO A 427 -53.31 3.53 47.61
CA PRO A 427 -53.12 2.72 48.82
C PRO A 427 -53.11 1.16 48.67
N VAL A 428 -52.36 0.53 49.58
CA VAL A 428 -52.71 -0.66 50.41
C VAL A 428 -53.43 -1.88 49.79
N GLY A 429 -52.80 -3.06 49.91
CA GLY A 429 -53.49 -4.37 49.85
C GLY A 429 -52.60 -5.56 50.25
N ARG A 430 -52.76 -6.11 51.47
CA ARG A 430 -52.09 -7.35 51.93
C ARG A 430 -52.88 -8.59 51.52
N CYS A 431 -52.20 -9.73 51.32
CA CYS A 431 -52.48 -10.93 52.14
C CYS A 431 -51.38 -12.03 52.10
N ARG A 432 -51.38 -12.88 53.13
CA ARG A 432 -50.56 -14.12 53.30
C ARG A 432 -51.17 -15.27 52.45
N SER A 433 -50.68 -16.52 52.35
CA SER A 433 -49.96 -17.36 53.34
C SER A 433 -49.44 -18.70 52.78
N GLN A 434 -48.35 -19.24 53.38
CA GLN A 434 -48.04 -20.68 53.61
C GLN A 434 -47.91 -21.63 52.40
N GLY A 435 -47.06 -22.67 52.39
CA GLY A 435 -46.09 -23.18 53.39
C GLY A 435 -45.10 -24.19 52.76
N GLY A 436 -44.08 -24.63 53.50
CA GLY A 436 -43.06 -25.62 53.03
C GLY A 436 -43.47 -27.09 53.28
N PRO A 437 -42.54 -28.05 53.55
CA PRO A 437 -41.07 -27.91 53.64
C PRO A 437 -40.23 -29.14 53.16
N ARG A 438 -38.88 -29.10 53.36
CA ARG A 438 -37.89 -30.22 53.44
C ARG A 438 -37.60 -31.00 52.13
N ARG A 439 -36.34 -31.34 51.75
CA ARG A 439 -35.29 -31.99 52.57
C ARG A 439 -33.89 -32.07 51.90
N ASP A 440 -32.85 -31.83 52.70
CA ASP A 440 -31.50 -32.47 52.80
C ASP A 440 -30.66 -32.98 51.59
N ARG A 441 -29.45 -32.39 51.45
CA ARG A 441 -28.08 -33.03 51.37
C ARG A 441 -27.05 -31.91 51.04
N ARG A 442 -26.12 -31.49 51.91
CA ARG A 442 -24.92 -32.12 52.54
C ARG A 442 -23.61 -31.94 51.73
N TYR A 443 -22.59 -31.36 52.40
CA TYR A 443 -21.14 -31.32 52.10
C TYR A 443 -20.68 -30.50 50.87
N ALA A 444 -19.50 -29.84 50.84
CA ALA A 444 -18.40 -29.74 51.81
C ALA A 444 -17.68 -28.35 51.81
N ILE A 445 -17.22 -27.93 52.99
CA ILE A 445 -15.85 -27.50 53.35
C ILE A 445 -14.99 -26.77 52.29
N GLY A 446 -14.58 -25.53 52.62
CA GLY A 446 -13.48 -24.79 51.98
C GLY A 446 -13.27 -23.44 52.67
N ALA A 447 -12.14 -23.25 53.35
CA ALA A 447 -11.84 -22.06 54.16
C ALA A 447 -10.92 -21.06 53.42
N ILE A 448 -10.48 -19.99 54.14
CA ILE A 448 -9.57 -18.89 53.70
C ILE A 448 -10.33 -17.79 52.91
N GLY A 449 -10.17 -16.49 53.17
CA GLY A 449 -9.32 -15.80 54.14
C GLY A 449 -9.65 -14.29 54.26
N GLN A 450 -9.12 -13.66 55.30
CA GLN A 450 -9.45 -12.33 55.85
C GLN A 450 -9.30 -11.08 54.93
N VAL A 451 -10.26 -10.14 55.10
CA VAL A 451 -10.08 -8.70 55.47
C VAL A 451 -9.08 -7.83 54.69
N ARG A 452 -9.59 -6.74 54.08
CA ARG A 452 -9.31 -5.33 54.50
C ARG A 452 -10.27 -4.29 53.90
N HIS A 453 -10.57 -3.27 54.69
CA HIS A 453 -11.32 -2.05 54.36
C HIS A 453 -10.36 -0.91 53.93
N ALA A 454 -10.96 0.22 53.52
CA ALA A 454 -10.36 1.57 53.45
C ALA A 454 -9.36 1.83 52.29
N ASP A 455 -9.28 3.04 51.71
CA ASP A 455 -10.12 4.23 51.87
C ASP A 455 -10.08 5.16 50.64
N ALA A 456 -10.87 6.23 50.69
CA ALA A 456 -10.98 7.27 49.65
C ALA A 456 -9.69 8.10 49.42
N ALA A 457 -9.56 8.65 48.20
CA ALA A 457 -9.15 10.05 47.99
C ALA A 457 -9.36 10.52 46.53
N ALA A 458 -10.13 11.58 46.34
CA ALA A 458 -9.95 12.49 45.21
C ALA A 458 -8.98 13.62 45.61
N PRO A 459 -8.41 14.35 44.65
CA PRO A 459 -8.74 15.79 44.65
C PRO A 459 -8.96 16.38 43.25
N ALA A 460 -9.45 17.62 43.23
CA ALA A 460 -9.75 18.41 42.03
C ALA A 460 -8.98 19.74 42.00
N ARG A 461 -9.10 20.47 40.87
CA ARG A 461 -8.88 21.93 40.62
C ARG A 461 -7.60 22.37 39.87
N GLY A 462 -7.78 23.46 39.09
CA GLY A 462 -6.78 24.23 38.32
C GLY A 462 -7.06 24.18 36.80
N ALA A 463 -7.70 25.14 36.13
CA ALA A 463 -7.34 26.57 35.87
C ALA A 463 -6.00 26.72 35.13
N GLY A 464 -5.84 27.49 34.04
CA GLY A 464 -6.75 28.35 33.25
C GLY A 464 -5.98 29.09 32.11
N ALA A 465 -6.63 30.05 31.43
CA ALA A 465 -6.11 30.90 30.31
C ALA A 465 -5.76 30.17 28.98
N ALA A 466 -6.09 30.59 27.74
CA ALA A 466 -6.47 31.84 27.05
C ALA A 466 -5.33 32.53 26.24
N TYR A 467 -5.39 32.37 24.90
CA TYR A 467 -4.99 33.27 23.77
C TYR A 467 -3.61 34.00 23.76
N PRO A 468 -3.00 34.43 22.60
CA PRO A 468 -3.68 34.92 21.39
C PRO A 468 -3.06 34.64 19.98
N LEU A 469 -3.79 35.10 18.94
CA LEU A 469 -3.40 35.41 17.54
C LEU A 469 -3.17 36.94 17.37
N PRO A 470 -2.91 37.55 16.17
CA PRO A 470 -2.63 37.02 14.83
C PRO A 470 -1.17 37.33 14.37
N PRO A 471 -0.74 38.38 13.59
CA PRO A 471 -1.41 39.48 12.86
C PRO A 471 -1.40 39.31 11.30
N HIS A 472 -1.51 40.40 10.52
CA HIS A 472 -1.51 40.49 9.05
C HIS A 472 -0.36 41.35 8.48
N ALA A 473 0.03 41.11 7.22
CA ALA A 473 0.50 42.10 6.23
C ALA A 473 0.10 41.57 4.81
N ARG A 474 -0.65 42.27 3.93
CA ARG A 474 -0.33 43.48 3.13
C ARG A 474 1.05 43.39 2.42
N GLY A 475 1.17 43.46 1.09
CA GLY A 475 0.20 43.52 -0.02
C GLY A 475 0.86 44.01 -1.32
N GLN A 476 0.10 44.13 -2.44
CA GLN A 476 0.46 44.88 -3.68
C GLN A 476 1.67 44.32 -4.51
N LEU A 477 1.85 44.54 -5.83
CA LEU A 477 1.19 45.41 -6.85
C LEU A 477 1.48 44.92 -8.31
N ARG A 478 0.53 45.17 -9.24
CA ARG A 478 0.66 45.54 -10.69
C ARG A 478 1.33 44.67 -11.78
N GLN A 479 0.68 44.73 -12.95
CA GLN A 479 1.17 44.71 -14.36
C GLN A 479 1.90 43.45 -14.89
N GLY A 480 1.65 42.92 -16.10
CA GLY A 480 0.69 43.28 -17.16
C GLY A 480 1.34 43.44 -18.54
N ARG A 481 1.04 42.57 -19.52
CA ARG A 481 1.25 42.84 -20.95
C ARG A 481 0.41 41.94 -21.86
N MET A 482 -0.10 42.53 -22.95
CA MET A 482 -0.80 41.87 -24.06
C MET A 482 0.17 41.52 -25.20
N HIS A 483 -0.38 40.83 -26.22
CA HIS A 483 0.18 40.62 -27.57
C HIS A 483 1.37 39.63 -27.65
N VAL A 484 1.61 38.88 -28.72
CA VAL A 484 1.18 39.00 -30.13
C VAL A 484 0.81 37.60 -30.70
N GLU A 485 -0.22 37.51 -31.54
CA GLU A 485 -0.48 36.40 -32.49
C GLU A 485 0.22 36.74 -33.83
N PRO A 486 0.82 35.81 -34.59
CA PRO A 486 0.06 35.28 -35.74
C PRO A 486 0.44 33.88 -36.30
N ALA A 487 -0.58 33.25 -36.91
CA ALA A 487 -0.61 32.55 -38.21
C ALA A 487 0.50 31.57 -38.68
N CYS A 488 0.08 30.35 -39.03
CA CYS A 488 0.16 29.71 -40.37
C CYS A 488 -0.68 28.40 -40.36
N ALA A 489 -1.66 28.20 -41.24
CA ALA A 489 -1.57 27.52 -42.56
C ALA A 489 -1.00 26.06 -42.50
N GLY A 490 -1.64 25.01 -43.05
CA GLY A 490 -2.95 24.87 -43.73
C GLY A 490 -2.99 23.58 -44.60
N ARG A 491 -4.17 23.26 -45.20
CA ARG A 491 -4.42 22.16 -46.18
C ARG A 491 -4.28 20.72 -45.59
N GLY A 492 -4.91 19.68 -46.14
CA GLY A 492 -5.80 19.56 -47.31
C GLY A 492 -6.57 18.23 -47.35
N CYS A 493 -7.36 18.01 -48.40
CA CYS A 493 -8.31 16.89 -48.54
C CYS A 493 -7.74 15.64 -49.26
N SER A 494 -8.52 14.54 -49.20
CA SER A 494 -8.48 13.35 -50.09
C SER A 494 -7.28 12.39 -49.93
N ALA A 495 -7.39 11.07 -50.03
CA ALA A 495 -8.33 10.22 -50.78
C ALA A 495 -8.38 8.77 -50.23
N ALA A 496 -9.34 7.96 -50.71
CA ALA A 496 -9.34 6.51 -50.54
C ALA A 496 -8.37 5.80 -51.52
N PRO A 497 -8.14 4.50 -51.35
CA PRO A 497 -8.34 3.62 -52.51
C PRO A 497 -9.05 2.29 -52.22
N THR A 498 -9.74 1.78 -53.25
CA THR A 498 -10.41 0.47 -53.34
C THR A 498 -9.55 -0.60 -54.02
N ARG A 499 -9.64 -1.87 -53.58
CA ARG A 499 -9.57 -3.12 -54.40
C ARG A 499 -9.93 -4.31 -53.50
N SER A 500 -11.04 -5.04 -53.73
CA SER A 500 -11.33 -6.09 -54.74
C SER A 500 -10.69 -7.46 -54.46
N GLY A 501 -11.51 -8.51 -54.31
CA GLY A 501 -11.10 -9.92 -54.28
C GLY A 501 -12.32 -10.85 -54.20
N ASN A 502 -12.51 -11.72 -55.20
CA ASN A 502 -13.67 -12.61 -55.34
C ASN A 502 -13.55 -13.92 -54.53
N GLY A 503 -14.68 -14.66 -54.39
CA GLY A 503 -14.79 -15.94 -53.64
C GLY A 503 -14.18 -17.18 -54.33
N PRO A 504 -14.73 -18.43 -54.23
CA PRO A 504 -16.12 -18.80 -53.86
C PRO A 504 -16.34 -20.08 -52.99
N LEU A 505 -17.60 -20.28 -52.57
CA LEU A 505 -18.39 -21.53 -52.37
C LEU A 505 -17.72 -22.91 -52.12
N ARG A 506 -18.04 -23.51 -50.95
CA ARG A 506 -18.40 -24.94 -50.63
C ARG A 506 -18.51 -25.05 -49.08
N GLY A 507 -19.36 -25.86 -48.43
CA GLY A 507 -20.41 -26.80 -48.86
C GLY A 507 -21.31 -27.19 -47.66
N ARG A 508 -22.33 -28.04 -47.88
CA ARG A 508 -23.32 -28.50 -46.87
C ARG A 508 -22.74 -29.43 -45.79
N PRO A 509 -23.49 -29.71 -44.71
CA PRO A 509 -23.99 -31.09 -44.56
C PRO A 509 -25.51 -31.22 -44.36
N ARG A 510 -26.00 -32.47 -44.43
CA ARG A 510 -27.42 -32.92 -44.41
C ARG A 510 -27.89 -33.36 -42.99
N PRO A 511 -29.21 -33.60 -42.79
CA PRO A 511 -29.77 -33.98 -41.48
C PRO A 511 -30.03 -35.49 -41.28
N ARG A 512 -30.16 -35.90 -39.98
CA ARG A 512 -30.83 -37.13 -39.45
C ARG A 512 -30.14 -38.50 -39.80
N PRO A 513 -30.36 -39.62 -39.05
CA PRO A 513 -31.62 -40.05 -38.41
C PRO A 513 -31.61 -40.77 -37.02
N TRP A 514 -32.82 -40.82 -36.41
CA TRP A 514 -33.49 -41.92 -35.66
C TRP A 514 -32.78 -42.75 -34.56
N ALA A 515 -33.44 -42.89 -33.40
CA ALA A 515 -33.88 -44.19 -32.84
C ALA A 515 -34.84 -44.02 -31.64
N HIS A 516 -35.61 -45.06 -31.32
CA HIS A 516 -36.57 -45.15 -30.20
C HIS A 516 -35.88 -45.45 -28.85
N GLN A 517 -36.47 -44.95 -27.76
CA GLN A 517 -37.15 -45.77 -26.74
C GLN A 517 -38.19 -44.92 -26.00
#